data_AF-A0A1V4RQ88-F1
#
_entry.id   AF-A0A1V4RQ88-F1
#
_cell.length_a   1.000
_cell.length_b   1.000
_cell.length_c   1.000
_cell.angle_alpha   90.00
_cell.angle_beta   90.00
_cell.angle_gamma   90.00
#
_symmetry.space_group_name_H-M   'P 1'
#
loop_
_entity.id
_entity.type
_entity.pdbx_description
1 polymer ?
#
loop_
_entity_poly.entity_id
_entity_poly.type
_entity_poly.pdbx_seq_one_letter_code
_entity_poly.pdbx_strand_id
1 'polypeptide(L)'
;MVFKTQENIHLKKANKATVTTIIDNYIDMLLPSSDRVERFPVAKGNVRNPPLLAEHGFSVLVEVVGDSAAHTILMDFGISNIGVPHNLKVLEIDLDRIESFVVSHGHYDHVGAIAEVLGALSKKPRPVVVHPDAFLSTRFRKYPDGKKVPIPGLKKGIIEETGNKAIDGRSSVLLNSDYILALGEIPRANDFEKGVPSAYYEKGGKIFKDDIMDDKGIVLDIKDKGLVVGIFVQC
;
A
#
# COMPACT_ATOMS: atom_id res chain seq x y z
N MET A 1 -31.22 -7.79 1.84
CA MET A 1 -29.99 -7.15 1.33
C MET A 1 -29.95 -7.40 -0.16
N VAL A 2 -30.23 -6.39 -0.98
CA VAL A 2 -30.20 -6.54 -2.44
C VAL A 2 -28.74 -6.39 -2.84
N PHE A 3 -28.09 -7.50 -3.18
CA PHE A 3 -26.79 -7.45 -3.85
C PHE A 3 -27.03 -6.75 -5.19
N LYS A 4 -26.70 -5.45 -5.30
CA LYS A 4 -26.49 -4.84 -6.61
C LYS A 4 -25.38 -5.66 -7.25
N THR A 5 -25.69 -6.34 -8.33
CA THR A 5 -24.69 -7.00 -9.17
C THR A 5 -23.63 -5.96 -9.49
N GLN A 6 -22.43 -6.09 -8.91
CA GLN A 6 -21.26 -5.36 -9.37
C GLN A 6 -21.14 -5.58 -10.87
N GLU A 7 -20.75 -4.54 -11.62
CA GLU A 7 -20.34 -4.69 -13.00
C GLU A 7 -19.37 -5.88 -13.11
N ASN A 8 -19.48 -6.69 -14.16
CA ASN A 8 -18.58 -7.82 -14.36
C ASN A 8 -17.15 -7.30 -14.50
N ILE A 9 -16.38 -7.33 -13.40
CA ILE A 9 -14.96 -6.94 -13.40
C ILE A 9 -14.19 -8.00 -14.17
N HIS A 10 -13.59 -7.60 -15.29
CA HIS A 10 -12.75 -8.49 -16.10
C HIS A 10 -11.28 -8.24 -15.80
N LEU A 11 -10.76 -8.92 -14.78
CA LEU A 11 -9.34 -8.94 -14.44
C LEU A 11 -8.59 -9.84 -15.42
N LYS A 12 -7.56 -9.32 -16.10
CA LYS A 12 -6.71 -10.08 -17.02
C LYS A 12 -5.74 -10.97 -16.28
N LYS A 13 -5.38 -12.08 -16.92
CA LYS A 13 -4.39 -13.04 -16.44
C LYS A 13 -2.98 -12.57 -16.77
N ALA A 14 -2.17 -12.31 -15.76
CA ALA A 14 -0.75 -12.06 -15.92
C ALA A 14 0.03 -13.38 -16.03
N ASN A 15 1.10 -13.37 -16.80
CA ASN A 15 2.01 -14.51 -16.96
C ASN A 15 2.91 -14.70 -15.74
N LYS A 16 3.26 -13.60 -15.05
CA LYS A 16 4.11 -13.59 -13.85
C LYS A 16 3.74 -12.40 -12.96
N ALA A 17 3.90 -12.56 -11.66
CA ALA A 17 3.96 -11.45 -10.72
C ALA A 17 5.24 -11.56 -9.86
N THR A 18 5.84 -10.42 -9.56
CA THR A 18 6.96 -10.26 -8.64
C THR A 18 6.53 -9.27 -7.56
N VAL A 19 6.72 -9.63 -6.29
CA VAL A 19 6.47 -8.73 -5.15
C VAL A 19 7.81 -8.46 -4.47
N THR A 20 8.18 -7.20 -4.39
CA THR A 20 9.39 -6.74 -3.73
C THR A 20 9.01 -5.95 -2.50
N THR A 21 9.40 -6.43 -1.32
CA THR A 21 9.26 -5.67 -0.07
C THR A 21 10.21 -4.48 -0.10
N ILE A 22 9.63 -3.28 -0.03
CA ILE A 22 10.39 -2.02 0.03
C ILE A 22 10.63 -1.64 1.48
N ILE A 23 9.62 -1.74 2.35
CA ILE A 23 9.75 -1.53 3.79
C ILE A 23 8.91 -2.56 4.54
N ASP A 24 9.47 -3.07 5.64
CA ASP A 24 8.82 -3.91 6.63
C ASP A 24 9.51 -3.70 8.00
N ASN A 25 8.88 -4.19 9.06
CA ASN A 25 9.32 -4.06 10.45
C ASN A 25 10.71 -4.64 10.73
N TYR A 26 11.19 -5.57 9.91
CA TYR A 26 12.47 -6.24 10.10
C TYR A 26 13.16 -6.57 8.77
N ILE A 27 14.48 -6.67 8.83
CA ILE A 27 15.31 -7.20 7.76
C ILE A 27 16.35 -8.16 8.33
N ASP A 28 16.56 -9.29 7.66
CA ASP A 28 17.64 -10.22 7.96
C ASP A 28 18.50 -10.41 6.70
N MET A 29 19.69 -9.81 6.72
CA MET A 29 20.66 -9.87 5.62
C MET A 29 21.46 -11.19 5.55
N LEU A 30 21.32 -12.06 6.56
CA LEU A 30 22.00 -13.35 6.60
C LEU A 30 21.14 -14.49 6.04
N LEU A 31 19.84 -14.25 5.83
CA LEU A 31 18.97 -15.22 5.19
C LEU A 31 19.38 -15.41 3.72
N PRO A 32 19.61 -16.66 3.27
CA PRO A 32 19.88 -16.93 1.87
C PRO A 32 18.62 -16.81 1.03
N SER A 33 18.81 -16.58 -0.27
CA SER A 33 17.76 -16.75 -1.28
C SER A 33 17.31 -18.22 -1.36
N SER A 34 16.11 -18.43 -1.90
CA SER A 34 15.52 -19.73 -2.21
C SER A 34 14.90 -19.71 -3.61
N ASP A 35 14.38 -20.84 -4.08
CA ASP A 35 13.75 -20.96 -5.41
C ASP A 35 12.61 -19.96 -5.69
N ARG A 36 11.96 -19.46 -4.63
CA ARG A 36 10.81 -18.55 -4.74
C ARG A 36 11.05 -17.16 -4.16
N VAL A 37 12.16 -16.95 -3.46
CA VAL A 37 12.46 -15.70 -2.75
C VAL A 37 13.90 -15.31 -3.02
N GLU A 38 14.07 -14.16 -3.68
CA GLU A 38 15.36 -13.53 -3.88
C GLU A 38 15.61 -12.52 -2.76
N ARG A 39 16.81 -12.56 -2.17
CA ARG A 39 17.26 -11.61 -1.16
C ARG A 39 18.20 -10.60 -1.80
N PHE A 40 18.07 -9.34 -1.40
CA PHE A 40 18.99 -8.29 -1.86
C PHE A 40 20.43 -8.68 -1.48
N PRO A 41 21.36 -8.78 -2.45
CA PRO A 41 22.68 -9.31 -2.17
C PRO A 41 23.46 -8.35 -1.27
N VAL A 42 24.23 -8.91 -0.34
CA VAL A 42 25.09 -8.10 0.57
C VAL A 42 26.19 -7.36 -0.20
N ALA A 43 26.60 -7.86 -1.37
CA ALA A 43 27.63 -7.25 -2.20
C ALA A 43 27.31 -7.38 -3.71
N LYS A 44 27.77 -6.41 -4.49
CA LYS A 44 27.80 -6.41 -5.96
C LYS A 44 29.26 -6.46 -6.41
N GLY A 45 29.70 -7.64 -6.87
CA GLY A 45 31.13 -7.92 -7.07
C GLY A 45 31.89 -7.90 -5.73
N ASN A 46 32.96 -7.11 -5.64
CA ASN A 46 33.78 -6.98 -4.42
C ASN A 46 33.38 -5.78 -3.54
N VAL A 47 32.26 -5.10 -3.85
CA VAL A 47 31.80 -3.92 -3.12
C VAL A 47 30.53 -4.27 -2.35
N ARG A 48 30.52 -3.98 -1.04
CA ARG A 48 29.34 -4.19 -0.20
C ARG A 48 28.25 -3.19 -0.59
N ASN A 49 27.02 -3.68 -0.77
CA ASN A 49 25.87 -2.81 -1.01
C ASN A 49 25.56 -1.98 0.24
N PRO A 50 25.02 -0.76 0.07
CA PRO A 50 24.44 -0.02 1.19
C PRO A 50 23.35 -0.86 1.87
N PRO A 51 23.19 -0.76 3.20
CA PRO A 51 22.14 -1.48 3.89
C PRO A 51 20.77 -0.93 3.52
N LEU A 52 19.78 -1.82 3.43
CA LEU A 52 18.38 -1.43 3.45
C LEU A 52 17.97 -1.06 4.89
N LEU A 53 16.99 -0.19 5.02
CA LEU A 53 16.37 0.18 6.29
C LEU A 53 15.16 -0.70 6.57
N ALA A 54 14.95 -1.01 7.84
CA ALA A 54 13.71 -1.59 8.35
C ALA A 54 13.09 -0.58 9.33
N GLU A 55 11.79 -0.36 9.19
CA GLU A 55 11.03 0.60 9.99
C GLU A 55 9.65 0.02 10.24
N HIS A 56 8.96 0.53 11.26
CA HIS A 56 7.55 0.19 11.41
C HIS A 56 6.77 0.60 10.15
N GLY A 57 5.76 -0.18 9.78
CA GLY A 57 4.94 0.11 8.61
C GLY A 57 5.28 -0.77 7.41
N PHE A 58 4.69 -0.41 6.27
CA PHE A 58 4.64 -1.30 5.12
C PHE A 58 4.86 -0.55 3.80
N SER A 59 5.56 -1.18 2.88
CA SER A 59 5.58 -0.79 1.47
C SER A 59 6.02 -1.95 0.60
N VAL A 60 5.29 -2.21 -0.49
CA VAL A 60 5.63 -3.24 -1.48
C VAL A 60 5.51 -2.71 -2.91
N LEU A 61 6.47 -3.09 -3.73
CA LEU A 61 6.42 -2.91 -5.17
C LEU A 61 5.88 -4.20 -5.79
N VAL A 62 4.86 -4.08 -6.63
CA VAL A 62 4.27 -5.21 -7.34
C VAL A 62 4.45 -5.00 -8.83
N GLU A 63 5.16 -5.93 -9.46
CA GLU A 63 5.32 -5.99 -10.91
C GLU A 63 4.51 -7.18 -11.46
N VAL A 64 3.68 -6.93 -12.46
CA VAL A 64 2.94 -7.96 -13.20
C VAL A 64 3.35 -7.96 -14.66
N VAL A 65 3.65 -9.13 -15.21
CA VAL A 65 4.02 -9.28 -16.62
C VAL A 65 2.79 -9.80 -17.37
N GLY A 66 2.18 -8.93 -18.16
CA GLY A 66 1.09 -9.28 -19.07
C GLY A 66 1.59 -9.90 -20.37
N ASP A 67 0.71 -9.96 -21.37
CA ASP A 67 1.06 -10.50 -22.70
C ASP A 67 1.93 -9.55 -23.53
N SER A 68 1.78 -8.23 -23.35
CA SER A 68 2.43 -7.21 -24.17
C SER A 68 3.45 -6.35 -23.42
N ALA A 69 3.31 -6.22 -22.10
CA ALA A 69 4.15 -5.34 -21.28
C ALA A 69 4.17 -5.80 -19.82
N ALA A 70 5.22 -5.38 -19.11
CA ALA A 70 5.23 -5.39 -17.65
C ALA A 70 4.57 -4.12 -17.11
N HIS A 71 3.89 -4.26 -15.99
CA HIS A 71 3.23 -3.19 -15.29
C HIS A 71 3.64 -3.16 -13.83
N THR A 72 3.74 -1.96 -13.25
CA THR A 72 4.26 -1.80 -11.89
C THR A 72 3.41 -0.86 -11.05
N ILE A 73 3.15 -1.26 -9.81
CA ILE A 73 2.55 -0.42 -8.78
C ILE A 73 3.40 -0.40 -7.52
N LEU A 74 3.28 0.68 -6.75
CA LEU A 74 3.75 0.73 -5.36
C LEU A 74 2.53 0.82 -4.44
N MET A 75 2.49 -0.05 -3.45
CA MET A 75 1.48 -0.03 -2.40
C MET A 75 2.13 0.38 -1.09
N ASP A 76 1.55 1.41 -0.46
CA ASP A 76 2.00 2.05 0.78
C ASP A 76 3.42 2.68 0.75
N PHE A 77 3.67 3.52 1.75
CA PHE A 77 4.78 4.48 1.80
C PHE A 77 5.52 4.47 3.15
N GLY A 78 5.37 3.42 3.97
CA GLY A 78 6.05 3.27 5.26
C GLY A 78 5.69 4.35 6.28
N ILE A 79 6.43 4.41 7.39
CA ILE A 79 6.18 5.33 8.52
C ILE A 79 6.91 6.68 8.43
N SER A 80 8.12 6.68 7.90
CA SER A 80 8.96 7.88 7.82
C SER A 80 9.03 8.37 6.38
N ASN A 81 9.55 9.59 6.21
CA ASN A 81 9.91 10.09 4.90
C ASN A 81 11.31 9.64 4.41
N ILE A 82 11.94 8.68 5.10
CA ILE A 82 13.32 8.25 4.85
C ILE A 82 13.35 6.83 4.30
N GLY A 83 12.68 5.88 4.98
CA GLY A 83 12.80 4.45 4.73
C GLY A 83 12.51 4.04 3.29
N VAL A 84 11.30 4.34 2.79
CA VAL A 84 10.89 3.99 1.42
C VAL A 84 11.78 4.66 0.36
N PRO A 85 12.01 5.99 0.38
CA PRO A 85 12.90 6.64 -0.60
C PRO A 85 14.33 6.08 -0.59
N HIS A 86 14.89 5.79 0.60
CA HIS A 86 16.22 5.19 0.73
C HIS A 86 16.26 3.79 0.11
N ASN A 87 15.31 2.92 0.46
CA ASN A 87 15.30 1.55 -0.03
C ASN A 87 15.06 1.47 -1.55
N LEU A 88 14.18 2.31 -2.11
CA LEU A 88 14.00 2.41 -3.57
C LEU A 88 15.32 2.76 -4.29
N LYS A 89 16.09 3.68 -3.73
CA LYS A 89 17.41 4.06 -4.26
C LYS A 89 18.44 2.93 -4.13
N VAL A 90 18.52 2.26 -2.98
CA VAL A 90 19.48 1.16 -2.74
C VAL A 90 19.17 -0.04 -3.62
N LEU A 91 17.88 -0.33 -3.86
CA LEU A 91 17.41 -1.38 -4.75
C LEU A 91 17.55 -1.03 -6.24
N GLU A 92 18.07 0.16 -6.58
CA GLU A 92 18.20 0.66 -7.95
C GLU A 92 16.86 0.67 -8.72
N ILE A 93 15.73 0.91 -8.03
CA ILE A 93 14.40 0.95 -8.63
C ILE A 93 14.18 2.29 -9.34
N ASP A 94 13.87 2.23 -10.64
CA ASP A 94 13.43 3.39 -11.40
C ASP A 94 11.97 3.74 -11.04
N LEU A 95 11.80 4.87 -10.36
CA LEU A 95 10.50 5.39 -9.94
C LEU A 95 9.53 5.63 -11.11
N ASP A 96 10.02 6.00 -12.29
CA ASP A 96 9.15 6.32 -13.43
C ASP A 96 8.56 5.08 -14.11
N ARG A 97 9.04 3.88 -13.74
CA ARG A 97 8.40 2.61 -14.10
C ARG A 97 7.12 2.35 -13.31
N ILE A 98 6.93 3.01 -12.16
CA ILE A 98 5.71 2.88 -11.35
C ILE A 98 4.59 3.64 -12.06
N GLU A 99 3.56 2.92 -12.48
CA GLU A 99 2.47 3.49 -13.27
C GLU A 99 1.32 3.98 -12.41
N SER A 100 1.09 3.34 -11.27
CA SER A 100 0.04 3.70 -10.32
C SER A 100 0.43 3.36 -8.89
N PHE A 101 -0.29 3.97 -7.94
CA PHE A 101 -0.04 3.80 -6.51
C PHE A 101 -1.34 3.40 -5.81
N VAL A 102 -1.21 2.65 -4.73
CA VAL A 102 -2.34 2.25 -3.88
C VAL A 102 -1.99 2.54 -2.43
N VAL A 103 -2.90 3.22 -1.72
CA VAL A 103 -2.83 3.38 -0.26
C VAL A 103 -3.78 2.37 0.35
N SER A 104 -3.26 1.45 1.17
CA SER A 104 -4.05 0.45 1.89
C SER A 104 -5.04 1.14 2.83
N HIS A 105 -4.55 2.02 3.71
CA HIS A 105 -5.34 2.86 4.59
C HIS A 105 -4.53 4.07 5.09
N GLY A 106 -5.19 5.00 5.78
CA GLY A 106 -4.63 6.30 6.13
C GLY A 106 -3.89 6.38 7.46
N HIS A 107 -3.37 5.29 8.03
CA HIS A 107 -2.55 5.36 9.24
C HIS A 107 -1.09 5.74 8.89
N TYR A 108 -0.43 6.40 9.82
CA TYR A 108 0.89 7.04 9.65
C TYR A 108 2.00 6.10 9.17
N ASP A 109 1.91 4.81 9.49
CA ASP A 109 2.85 3.76 9.12
C ASP A 109 2.69 3.24 7.68
N HIS A 110 1.72 3.77 6.94
CA HIS A 110 1.48 3.46 5.53
C HIS A 110 1.65 4.66 4.60
N VAL A 111 1.78 5.88 5.14
CA VAL A 111 1.71 7.12 4.36
C VAL A 111 2.89 8.07 4.58
N GLY A 112 3.88 7.66 5.37
CA GLY A 112 4.98 8.49 5.84
C GLY A 112 5.80 9.16 4.74
N ALA A 113 6.13 8.44 3.67
CA ALA A 113 6.92 8.94 2.54
C ALA A 113 6.10 9.34 1.31
N ILE A 114 4.78 9.47 1.42
CA ILE A 114 3.92 9.65 0.24
C ILE A 114 4.27 10.91 -0.55
N ALA A 115 4.60 12.01 0.14
CA ALA A 115 4.94 13.27 -0.52
C ALA A 115 6.30 13.19 -1.24
N GLU A 116 7.28 12.55 -0.60
CA GLU A 116 8.63 12.37 -1.11
C GLU A 116 8.65 11.46 -2.34
N VAL A 117 7.96 10.32 -2.27
CA VAL A 117 7.91 9.36 -3.39
C VAL A 117 7.15 9.96 -4.57
N LEU A 118 5.93 10.49 -4.34
CA LEU A 118 5.12 11.05 -5.42
C LEU A 118 5.73 12.33 -6.01
N GLY A 119 6.37 13.15 -5.17
CA GLY A 119 7.07 14.36 -5.58
C GLY A 119 8.28 14.09 -6.47
N ALA A 120 8.98 12.98 -6.25
CA ALA A 120 10.19 12.59 -6.99
C ALA A 120 9.92 12.05 -8.40
N LEU A 121 8.68 11.69 -8.75
CA LEU A 121 8.32 11.21 -10.10
C LEU A 121 8.63 12.26 -11.17
N SER A 122 9.32 11.89 -12.24
CA SER A 122 9.56 12.84 -13.35
C SER A 122 8.34 12.98 -14.25
N LYS A 123 7.59 11.88 -14.45
CA LYS A 123 6.37 11.84 -15.26
C LYS A 123 5.13 11.82 -14.37
N LYS A 124 4.36 12.91 -14.45
CA LYS A 124 3.11 13.16 -13.72
C LYS A 124 2.01 13.57 -14.70
N PRO A 125 0.71 13.45 -14.33
CA PRO A 125 0.21 12.84 -13.11
C PRO A 125 0.19 11.31 -13.16
N ARG A 126 0.43 10.66 -12.02
CA ARG A 126 0.13 9.23 -11.80
C ARG A 126 -1.15 9.08 -10.95
N PRO A 127 -1.97 8.06 -11.21
CA PRO A 127 -3.12 7.74 -10.36
C PRO A 127 -2.67 7.14 -9.03
N VAL A 128 -3.29 7.62 -7.95
CA VAL A 128 -3.13 7.11 -6.58
C VAL A 128 -4.50 6.70 -6.07
N VAL A 129 -4.75 5.40 -5.97
CA VAL A 129 -6.01 4.87 -5.41
C VAL A 129 -5.95 4.99 -3.89
N VAL A 130 -6.91 5.71 -3.33
CA VAL A 130 -6.97 6.00 -1.89
C VAL A 130 -8.41 6.11 -1.43
N HIS A 131 -8.73 5.54 -0.27
CA HIS A 131 -10.07 5.72 0.30
C HIS A 131 -10.27 7.17 0.77
N PRO A 132 -11.46 7.75 0.63
CA PRO A 132 -11.76 9.06 1.24
C PRO A 132 -11.53 9.10 2.76
N ASP A 133 -11.75 7.98 3.47
CA ASP A 133 -11.56 7.93 4.93
C ASP A 133 -10.08 7.83 5.32
N ALA A 134 -9.16 7.59 4.38
CA ALA A 134 -7.71 7.69 4.64
C ALA A 134 -7.30 9.10 5.08
N PHE A 135 -8.09 10.12 4.73
CA PHE A 135 -7.89 11.51 5.11
C PHE A 135 -8.56 11.92 6.44
N LEU A 136 -9.12 10.97 7.21
CA LEU A 136 -9.67 11.25 8.54
C LEU A 136 -8.54 11.66 9.49
N SER A 137 -8.41 12.97 9.74
CA SER A 137 -7.38 13.56 10.61
C SER A 137 -7.73 13.55 12.10
N THR A 138 -8.87 12.96 12.48
CA THR A 138 -9.40 12.97 13.85
C THR A 138 -9.27 11.61 14.54
N ARG A 139 -8.42 10.72 14.01
CA ARG A 139 -8.15 9.40 14.58
C ARG A 139 -7.28 9.49 15.83
N PHE A 140 -7.54 8.61 16.80
CA PHE A 140 -6.76 8.50 18.02
C PHE A 140 -6.85 7.09 18.64
N ARG A 141 -5.81 6.69 19.37
CA ARG A 141 -5.83 5.57 20.30
C ARG A 141 -6.36 6.04 21.66
N LYS A 142 -7.30 5.29 22.24
CA LYS A 142 -7.78 5.47 23.62
C LYS A 142 -7.23 4.36 24.50
N TYR A 143 -6.50 4.74 25.55
CA TYR A 143 -5.90 3.81 26.50
C TYR A 143 -6.77 3.63 27.77
N PRO A 144 -6.55 2.56 28.57
CA PRO A 144 -7.32 2.31 29.79
C PRO A 144 -7.25 3.42 30.85
N ASP A 145 -6.14 4.16 30.87
CA ASP A 145 -5.93 5.34 31.73
C ASP A 145 -6.68 6.60 31.26
N GLY A 146 -7.46 6.50 30.17
CA GLY A 146 -8.20 7.60 29.58
C GLY A 146 -7.37 8.47 28.62
N LYS A 147 -6.06 8.22 28.48
CA LYS A 147 -5.20 8.96 27.57
C LYS A 147 -5.66 8.75 26.12
N LYS A 148 -5.74 9.86 25.38
CA LYS A 148 -5.94 9.86 23.93
C LYS A 148 -4.62 10.21 23.26
N VAL A 149 -4.18 9.37 22.35
CA VAL A 149 -2.98 9.60 21.53
C VAL A 149 -3.41 9.70 20.09
N PRO A 150 -3.17 10.82 19.38
CA PRO A 150 -3.52 10.94 17.97
C PRO A 150 -2.89 9.81 17.14
N ILE A 151 -3.64 9.33 16.15
CA ILE A 151 -3.11 8.50 15.07
C ILE A 151 -2.96 9.45 13.89
N PRO A 152 -1.74 9.91 13.56
CA PRO A 152 -1.55 10.75 12.40
C PRO A 152 -1.99 10.00 11.15
N GLY A 153 -2.44 10.74 10.15
CA GLY A 153 -2.89 10.18 8.89
C GLY A 153 -2.66 11.13 7.75
N LEU A 154 -3.22 10.78 6.60
CA LEU A 154 -2.97 11.50 5.36
C LEU A 154 -3.61 12.90 5.38
N LYS A 155 -2.83 13.93 5.06
CA LYS A 155 -3.37 15.30 4.88
C LYS A 155 -4.18 15.36 3.60
N LYS A 156 -5.41 15.87 3.66
CA LYS A 156 -6.24 16.10 2.46
C LYS A 156 -5.51 17.02 1.48
N GLY A 157 -5.47 16.63 0.21
CA GLY A 157 -4.82 17.38 -0.87
C GLY A 157 -3.33 17.07 -1.07
N ILE A 158 -2.69 16.28 -0.20
CA ILE A 158 -1.24 16.01 -0.31
C ILE A 158 -0.86 15.31 -1.62
N ILE A 159 -1.72 14.45 -2.15
CA ILE A 159 -1.49 13.76 -3.42
C ILE A 159 -1.51 14.76 -4.57
N GLU A 160 -2.50 15.64 -4.59
CA GLU A 160 -2.64 16.68 -5.61
C GLU A 160 -1.54 17.75 -5.50
N GLU A 161 -1.10 18.09 -4.28
CA GLU A 161 0.04 18.97 -4.01
C GLU A 161 1.34 18.45 -4.67
N THR A 162 1.47 17.13 -4.84
CA THR A 162 2.61 16.53 -5.57
C THR A 162 2.45 16.56 -7.10
N GLY A 163 1.31 17.03 -7.63
CA GLY A 163 0.99 17.00 -9.06
C GLY A 163 0.45 15.65 -9.55
N ASN A 164 0.04 14.77 -8.64
CA ASN A 164 -0.55 13.46 -8.96
C ASN A 164 -2.07 13.48 -8.72
N LYS A 165 -2.76 12.40 -9.10
CA LYS A 165 -4.23 12.36 -9.10
C LYS A 165 -4.74 11.33 -8.09
N ALA A 166 -5.46 11.77 -7.08
CA ALA A 166 -6.22 10.86 -6.22
C ALA A 166 -7.39 10.25 -7.00
N ILE A 167 -7.55 8.92 -6.87
CA ILE A 167 -8.67 8.15 -7.38
C ILE A 167 -9.44 7.61 -6.18
N ASP A 168 -10.76 7.83 -6.16
CA ASP A 168 -11.62 7.37 -5.07
C ASP A 168 -11.63 5.83 -5.02
N GLY A 169 -10.99 5.29 -3.99
CA GLY A 169 -10.89 3.85 -3.74
C GLY A 169 -12.04 3.26 -2.92
N ARG A 170 -13.19 3.94 -2.76
CA ARG A 170 -14.35 3.36 -2.08
C ARG A 170 -14.94 2.18 -2.87
N SER A 171 -14.88 2.25 -4.20
CA SER A 171 -15.19 1.13 -5.08
C SER A 171 -13.92 0.50 -5.63
N SER A 172 -14.03 -0.71 -6.15
CA SER A 172 -12.91 -1.39 -6.81
C SER A 172 -12.43 -0.63 -8.04
N VAL A 173 -11.12 -0.57 -8.26
CA VAL A 173 -10.50 0.14 -9.39
C VAL A 173 -9.59 -0.82 -10.15
N LEU A 174 -9.87 -1.01 -11.45
CA LEU A 174 -8.94 -1.69 -12.35
C LEU A 174 -7.80 -0.76 -12.75
N LEU A 175 -6.58 -1.25 -12.59
CA LEU A 175 -5.35 -0.53 -12.84
C LEU A 175 -4.50 -1.29 -13.87
N ASN A 176 -3.51 -0.58 -14.44
CA ASN A 176 -2.41 -1.19 -15.19
C ASN A 176 -2.90 -2.12 -16.31
N SER A 177 -3.69 -1.59 -17.24
CA SER A 177 -4.27 -2.34 -18.37
C SER A 177 -5.09 -3.56 -17.95
N ASP A 178 -5.80 -3.46 -16.83
CA ASP A 178 -6.69 -4.47 -16.25
C ASP A 178 -5.98 -5.69 -15.67
N TYR A 179 -4.68 -5.61 -15.34
CA TYR A 179 -3.95 -6.71 -14.70
C TYR A 179 -3.96 -6.66 -13.16
N ILE A 180 -4.33 -5.52 -12.58
CA ILE A 180 -4.33 -5.31 -11.12
C ILE A 180 -5.67 -4.72 -10.73
N LEU A 181 -6.35 -5.34 -9.77
CA LEU A 181 -7.58 -4.82 -9.17
C LEU A 181 -7.28 -4.31 -7.77
N ALA A 182 -7.39 -3.00 -7.54
CA ALA A 182 -7.51 -2.47 -6.19
C ALA A 182 -8.93 -2.74 -5.68
N LEU A 183 -9.06 -3.37 -4.52
CA LEU A 183 -10.35 -3.66 -3.91
C LEU A 183 -11.03 -2.37 -3.45
N GLY A 184 -12.36 -2.39 -3.41
CA GLY A 184 -13.15 -1.35 -2.75
C GLY A 184 -13.12 -1.51 -1.22
N GLU A 185 -14.05 -0.85 -0.56
CA GLU A 185 -14.31 -1.01 0.87
C GLU A 185 -14.57 -2.48 1.23
N ILE A 186 -13.84 -3.01 2.21
CA ILE A 186 -13.97 -4.38 2.71
C ILE A 186 -14.91 -4.38 3.92
N PRO A 187 -16.13 -4.94 3.82
CA PRO A 187 -17.07 -4.93 4.94
C PRO A 187 -16.58 -5.77 6.11
N ARG A 188 -16.61 -5.21 7.33
CA ARG A 188 -16.35 -5.94 8.58
C ARG A 188 -17.58 -6.77 8.99
N ALA A 189 -17.88 -7.80 8.21
CA ALA A 189 -19.09 -8.62 8.34
C ALA A 189 -18.89 -9.90 9.19
N ASN A 190 -17.69 -10.11 9.73
CA ASN A 190 -17.33 -11.31 10.48
C ASN A 190 -16.88 -10.97 11.91
N ASP A 191 -16.86 -11.98 12.77
CA ASP A 191 -16.56 -11.81 14.20
C ASP A 191 -15.05 -11.81 14.53
N PHE A 192 -14.16 -11.97 13.54
CA PHE A 192 -12.71 -12.10 13.77
C PHE A 192 -11.91 -10.87 13.34
N GLU A 193 -12.32 -10.14 12.31
CA GLU A 193 -11.70 -8.88 11.87
C GLU A 193 -12.19 -7.70 12.72
N LYS A 194 -11.79 -7.68 14.00
CA LYS A 194 -12.25 -6.67 14.98
C LYS A 194 -11.52 -5.31 14.90
N GLY A 195 -10.65 -5.11 13.91
CA GLY A 195 -9.79 -3.94 13.79
C GLY A 195 -8.89 -3.74 15.01
N VAL A 196 -8.43 -2.51 15.24
CA VAL A 196 -7.60 -2.15 16.40
C VAL A 196 -8.50 -1.78 17.58
N PRO A 197 -8.57 -2.54 18.69
CA PRO A 197 -9.52 -2.28 19.78
C PRO A 197 -9.39 -0.91 20.43
N SER A 198 -8.19 -0.31 20.40
CA SER A 198 -7.93 1.02 20.95
C SER A 198 -8.17 2.16 19.96
N ALA A 199 -8.45 1.92 18.68
CA ALA A 199 -8.59 2.97 17.66
C ALA A 199 -10.01 3.54 17.57
N TYR A 200 -10.10 4.87 17.51
CA TYR A 200 -11.33 5.65 17.43
C TYR A 200 -11.11 6.87 16.53
N TYR A 201 -12.19 7.49 16.07
CA TYR A 201 -12.14 8.81 15.44
C TYR A 201 -13.27 9.71 15.93
N GLU A 202 -13.11 11.02 15.80
CA GLU A 202 -14.14 12.00 16.16
C GLU A 202 -14.77 12.63 14.92
N LYS A 203 -16.11 12.71 14.88
CA LYS A 203 -16.85 13.38 13.80
C LYS A 203 -18.08 14.08 14.37
N GLY A 204 -18.15 15.40 14.22
CA GLY A 204 -19.26 16.20 14.75
C GLY A 204 -19.42 16.11 16.27
N GLY A 205 -18.31 16.10 17.01
CA GLY A 205 -18.31 16.02 18.48
C GLY A 205 -18.68 14.65 19.07
N LYS A 206 -18.84 13.62 18.22
CA LYS A 206 -19.10 12.24 18.63
C LYS A 206 -17.89 11.36 18.35
N ILE A 207 -17.61 10.44 19.27
CA ILE A 207 -16.56 9.44 19.14
C ILE A 207 -17.14 8.18 18.51
N PHE A 208 -16.48 7.69 17.48
CA PHE A 208 -16.79 6.46 16.78
C PHE A 208 -15.62 5.50 16.87
N LYS A 209 -15.91 4.20 16.77
CA LYS A 209 -14.89 3.17 16.62
C LYS A 209 -14.22 3.32 15.25
N ASP A 210 -12.89 3.22 15.18
CA ASP A 210 -12.20 3.15 13.89
C ASP A 210 -12.06 1.67 13.49
N ASP A 211 -12.96 1.23 12.62
CA ASP A 211 -12.99 -0.13 12.06
C ASP A 211 -12.11 -0.25 10.79
N ILE A 212 -11.35 0.82 10.47
CA ILE A 212 -10.45 0.91 9.31
C ILE A 212 -11.22 0.56 8.04
N MET A 213 -12.32 1.30 7.78
CA MET A 213 -13.14 1.12 6.57
C MET A 213 -12.38 1.52 5.31
N ASP A 214 -11.28 2.26 5.45
CA ASP A 214 -10.39 2.61 4.37
C ASP A 214 -9.46 1.49 3.93
N ASP A 215 -9.35 0.40 4.69
CA ASP A 215 -8.51 -0.77 4.40
C ASP A 215 -8.79 -1.38 3.02
N LYS A 216 -7.73 -1.81 2.34
CA LYS A 216 -7.76 -2.31 0.97
C LYS A 216 -6.73 -3.37 0.72
N GLY A 217 -7.09 -4.26 -0.19
CA GLY A 217 -6.17 -5.18 -0.82
C GLY A 217 -6.05 -4.94 -2.32
N ILE A 218 -5.16 -5.69 -2.94
CA ILE A 218 -5.06 -5.83 -4.38
C ILE A 218 -5.29 -7.28 -4.78
N VAL A 219 -5.82 -7.48 -5.98
CA VAL A 219 -6.04 -8.81 -6.57
C VAL A 219 -5.33 -8.89 -7.91
N LEU A 220 -4.63 -10.00 -8.11
CA LEU A 220 -3.98 -10.39 -9.35
C LEU A 220 -4.58 -11.73 -9.80
N ASP A 221 -4.75 -11.95 -11.10
CA ASP A 221 -5.01 -13.30 -11.65
C ASP A 221 -3.77 -13.78 -12.38
N ILE A 222 -3.16 -14.87 -11.92
CA ILE A 222 -1.91 -15.38 -12.49
C ILE A 222 -2.19 -16.65 -13.27
N LYS A 223 -1.78 -16.66 -14.54
CA LYS A 223 -1.93 -17.80 -15.44
C LYS A 223 -1.40 -19.08 -14.78
N ASP A 224 -2.20 -20.14 -14.85
CA ASP A 224 -1.93 -21.47 -14.28
C ASP A 224 -1.72 -21.50 -12.75
N LYS A 225 -1.95 -20.39 -12.02
CA LYS A 225 -1.89 -20.31 -10.55
C LYS A 225 -3.18 -19.79 -9.90
N GLY A 226 -4.02 -19.07 -10.66
CA GLY A 226 -5.28 -18.50 -10.20
C GLY A 226 -5.11 -17.15 -9.50
N LEU A 227 -6.12 -16.79 -8.70
CA LEU A 227 -6.17 -15.51 -8.00
C LEU A 227 -5.16 -15.44 -6.85
N VAL A 228 -4.36 -14.38 -6.85
CA VAL A 228 -3.53 -13.97 -5.72
C VAL A 228 -4.19 -12.73 -5.11
N VAL A 229 -4.61 -12.86 -3.85
CA VAL A 229 -5.28 -11.80 -3.11
C VAL A 229 -4.33 -11.33 -2.01
N GLY A 230 -3.82 -10.10 -2.16
CA GLY A 230 -3.01 -9.44 -1.14
C GLY A 230 -3.91 -8.53 -0.31
N ILE A 231 -4.26 -8.95 0.90
CA ILE A 231 -4.95 -8.12 1.89
C ILE A 231 -3.89 -7.69 2.90
N PHE A 232 -3.73 -6.37 3.08
CA PHE A 232 -2.70 -5.82 3.93
C PHE A 232 -3.33 -5.16 5.15
N VAL A 233 -3.69 -6.01 6.12
CA VAL A 233 -4.20 -5.58 7.43
C VAL A 233 -3.03 -5.54 8.40
N GLN A 234 -2.42 -4.40 8.61
CA GLN A 234 -1.42 -4.24 9.66
C GLN A 234 -1.65 -2.93 10.41
N CYS A 235 -1.71 -3.02 11.74
CA CYS A 235 -1.72 -1.93 12.72
C CYS A 235 -1.09 -2.42 14.04
#